data_AF-A0AAD6GDX7-F1
#
_entry.id   AF-A0AAD6GDX7-F1
#
_cell.length_a   1.000
_cell.length_b   1.000
_cell.length_c   1.000
_cell.angle_alpha   90.00
_cell.angle_beta   90.00
_cell.angle_gamma   90.00
#
_symmetry.space_group_name_H-M   'P 1'
#
loop_
_entity.id
_entity.type
_entity.pdbx_description
1 polymer ?
#
loop_
_entity_poly.entity_id
_entity_poly.type
_entity_poly.pdbx_seq_one_letter_code
_entity_poly.pdbx_strand_id
1 'polypeptide(L)'
;MRNRASNTLSKGKIRQSWSKYNLYNLQRFRSPATANRTFFQQKWTAKAVSRAYHGEQVREGQWKRMFSKRIRSVYPMNTADLAMDDGSKASAGRGSGLQEQGKPFHSRLVPYTQMAFAPLERRLDVAIFRALFASSARQARQFVIHGAVTVNGQKMRHPSYLLNPGDLFQVEPERVMYATGAPKTKFERRESRQLKQKSEKEEEAETEAEAKPEPAEKDEKESAKDTLKALMAQAKTIMSTDKDVLPAKRKQELRGFQKAVRRVLSRSETSTILTDSLESQFSELTLMLKATRAEKKPKDAKKSKDQSATEASEETAAASKKSEDEAGNKLSEAFQKAAEGGEVDASELSDEEFEVLRRALTQMRDNPIDHSKPYATPWRPRDYMSTFAFIPRYLEVNQNICAAVYLRHPVARPGSAEVPTPFGESVSTPAYGWYLKRRW
;
A
#
# COMPACT_ATOMS: atom_id res chain seq x y z
N MET A 1 -8.46 15.15 -27.15
CA MET A 1 -9.79 14.54 -26.87
C MET A 1 -9.89 14.13 -25.40
N ARG A 2 -11.04 14.34 -24.73
CA ARG A 2 -11.29 13.81 -23.37
C ARG A 2 -11.63 12.32 -23.39
N ASN A 3 -11.17 11.57 -22.40
CA ASN A 3 -11.45 10.14 -22.27
C ASN A 3 -12.93 9.88 -21.92
N ARG A 4 -13.64 9.08 -22.73
CA ARG A 4 -15.07 8.75 -22.53
C ARG A 4 -15.34 7.79 -21.37
N ALA A 5 -14.30 7.24 -20.73
CA ALA A 5 -14.42 6.29 -19.62
C ALA A 5 -14.27 6.97 -18.25
N SER A 6 -15.22 7.84 -17.92
CA SER A 6 -15.39 8.37 -16.57
C SER A 6 -16.12 7.38 -15.65
N ASN A 7 -15.85 7.48 -14.34
CA ASN A 7 -16.56 6.75 -13.29
C ASN A 7 -17.87 7.47 -12.96
N THR A 8 -18.85 7.40 -13.87
CA THR A 8 -20.13 8.09 -13.66
C THR A 8 -20.99 7.39 -12.60
N LEU A 9 -21.77 8.20 -11.87
CA LEU A 9 -22.69 7.71 -10.83
C LEU A 9 -24.10 7.38 -11.35
N SER A 10 -24.49 7.87 -12.54
CA SER A 10 -25.75 7.48 -13.18
C SER A 10 -25.75 6.01 -13.62
N LYS A 11 -24.62 5.49 -14.12
CA LYS A 11 -24.50 4.10 -14.60
C LYS A 11 -23.45 3.38 -13.76
N GLY A 12 -23.89 2.41 -12.96
CA GLY A 12 -23.04 1.61 -12.05
C GLY A 12 -22.04 0.69 -12.78
N LYS A 13 -21.09 1.28 -13.49
CA LYS A 13 -20.02 0.59 -14.20
C LYS A 13 -18.81 0.46 -13.28
N ILE A 14 -18.38 -0.78 -13.03
CA ILE A 14 -17.13 -1.09 -12.34
C ILE A 14 -15.97 -1.04 -13.34
N ARG A 15 -14.84 -0.46 -12.93
CA ARG A 15 -13.60 -0.28 -13.70
C ARG A 15 -12.40 -0.89 -12.97
N GLN A 16 -11.30 -1.12 -13.70
CA GLN A 16 -9.99 -1.40 -13.11
C GLN A 16 -9.34 -0.09 -12.60
N SER A 17 -9.83 0.45 -11.48
CA SER A 17 -9.29 1.65 -10.83
C SER A 17 -9.62 1.74 -9.33
N TRP A 18 -8.73 2.26 -8.50
CA TRP A 18 -8.96 2.47 -7.05
C TRP A 18 -9.69 3.79 -6.73
N SER A 19 -10.54 4.27 -7.64
CA SER A 19 -11.26 5.53 -7.48
C SER A 19 -12.39 5.39 -6.45
N LYS A 20 -12.58 6.38 -5.56
CA LYS A 20 -13.72 6.40 -4.60
C LYS A 20 -15.09 6.21 -5.28
N TYR A 21 -15.28 6.78 -6.46
CA TYR A 21 -16.49 6.60 -7.26
C TYR A 21 -16.62 5.18 -7.83
N ASN A 22 -15.50 4.50 -8.09
CA ASN A 22 -15.49 3.11 -8.53
C ASN A 22 -15.77 2.15 -7.36
N LEU A 23 -15.24 2.44 -6.16
CA LEU A 23 -15.57 1.70 -4.94
C LEU A 23 -17.08 1.79 -4.63
N TYR A 24 -17.65 3.00 -4.67
CA TYR A 24 -19.09 3.20 -4.51
C TYR A 24 -19.91 2.47 -5.60
N ASN A 25 -19.43 2.48 -6.86
CA ASN A 25 -20.05 1.71 -7.94
C ASN A 25 -19.97 0.19 -7.71
N LEU A 26 -18.90 -0.32 -7.10
CA LEU A 26 -18.71 -1.73 -6.77
C LEU A 26 -19.61 -2.16 -5.59
N GLN A 27 -19.66 -1.36 -4.52
CA GLN A 27 -20.50 -1.62 -3.34
C GLN A 27 -21.99 -1.73 -3.70
N ARG A 28 -22.50 -0.82 -4.54
CA ARG A 28 -23.91 -0.81 -4.97
C ARG A 28 -24.21 -1.70 -6.18
N PHE A 29 -23.21 -2.40 -6.72
CA PHE A 29 -23.40 -3.20 -7.92
C PHE A 29 -24.34 -4.39 -7.63
N ARG A 30 -25.39 -4.51 -8.45
CA ARG A 30 -26.28 -5.67 -8.47
C ARG A 30 -26.20 -6.30 -9.85
N SER A 31 -26.18 -7.63 -9.88
CA SER A 31 -26.23 -8.39 -11.13
C SER A 31 -27.46 -8.00 -11.95
N PRO A 32 -27.34 -7.80 -13.28
CA PRO A 32 -28.46 -7.39 -14.11
C PRO A 32 -29.55 -8.46 -14.10
N ALA A 33 -30.79 -8.07 -13.82
CA ALA A 33 -31.95 -8.96 -13.89
C ALA A 33 -32.07 -9.61 -15.28
N THR A 34 -32.29 -10.92 -15.31
CA THR A 34 -32.33 -11.75 -16.53
C THR A 34 -33.74 -12.17 -16.93
N ALA A 35 -34.65 -12.36 -15.97
CA ALA A 35 -35.99 -12.92 -16.19
C ALA A 35 -36.76 -12.24 -17.33
N ASN A 36 -36.92 -10.92 -17.27
CA ASN A 36 -37.71 -10.16 -18.24
C ASN A 36 -36.87 -9.67 -19.44
N ARG A 37 -35.82 -10.40 -19.82
CA ARG A 37 -34.90 -10.00 -20.90
C ARG A 37 -34.66 -11.10 -21.91
N THR A 38 -34.68 -10.74 -23.20
CA THR A 38 -34.36 -11.67 -24.28
C THR A 38 -32.89 -12.13 -24.19
N PHE A 39 -32.57 -13.29 -24.74
CA PHE A 39 -31.20 -13.81 -24.73
C PHE A 39 -30.18 -12.84 -25.35
N PHE A 40 -30.58 -12.06 -26.37
CA PHE A 40 -29.73 -10.98 -26.91
C PHE A 40 -29.49 -9.88 -25.88
N GLN A 41 -30.53 -9.38 -25.21
CA GLN A 41 -30.41 -8.34 -24.18
C GLN A 41 -29.56 -8.82 -22.99
N GLN A 42 -29.72 -10.07 -22.55
CA GLN A 42 -28.88 -10.68 -21.51
C GLN A 42 -27.40 -10.68 -21.92
N LYS A 43 -27.07 -11.21 -23.10
CA LYS A 43 -25.68 -11.23 -23.63
C LYS A 43 -25.10 -9.81 -23.83
N TRP A 44 -25.90 -8.88 -24.36
CA TRP A 44 -25.47 -7.49 -24.59
C TRP A 44 -25.17 -6.77 -23.27
N THR A 45 -26.04 -6.90 -22.28
CA THR A 45 -25.84 -6.29 -20.96
C THR A 45 -24.67 -6.92 -20.21
N ALA A 46 -24.53 -8.25 -20.26
CA ALA A 46 -23.38 -8.98 -19.73
C ALA A 46 -22.06 -8.54 -20.37
N LYS A 47 -22.00 -8.41 -21.71
CA LYS A 47 -20.87 -7.81 -22.43
C LYS A 47 -20.58 -6.39 -21.93
N ALA A 48 -21.60 -5.52 -21.88
CA ALA A 48 -21.41 -4.11 -21.58
C ALA A 48 -20.89 -3.87 -20.15
N VAL A 49 -21.28 -4.74 -19.21
CA VAL A 49 -20.81 -4.77 -17.83
C VAL A 49 -19.41 -5.36 -17.73
N SER A 50 -19.19 -6.57 -18.27
CA SER A 50 -17.89 -7.25 -18.20
C SER A 50 -16.75 -6.45 -18.85
N ARG A 51 -16.97 -5.92 -20.06
CA ARG A 51 -16.03 -5.03 -20.77
C ARG A 51 -15.86 -3.66 -20.14
N ALA A 52 -16.72 -3.25 -19.21
CA ALA A 52 -16.50 -2.01 -18.47
C ALA A 52 -15.29 -2.15 -17.52
N TYR A 53 -15.12 -3.34 -16.93
CA TYR A 53 -14.00 -3.68 -16.06
C TYR A 53 -12.83 -4.25 -16.88
N HIS A 54 -13.07 -5.35 -17.61
CA HIS A 54 -12.05 -6.11 -18.32
C HIS A 54 -11.60 -5.41 -19.60
N GLY A 55 -10.43 -4.77 -19.57
CA GLY A 55 -9.77 -4.20 -20.74
C GLY A 55 -10.51 -3.01 -21.34
N GLU A 56 -10.97 -2.07 -20.52
CA GLU A 56 -11.62 -0.83 -20.94
C GLU A 56 -10.81 -0.08 -22.01
N GLN A 57 -9.48 -0.06 -21.85
CA GLN A 57 -8.52 0.57 -22.77
C GLN A 57 -8.36 -0.15 -24.12
N VAL A 58 -8.89 -1.36 -24.27
CA VAL A 58 -8.77 -2.19 -25.49
C VAL A 58 -9.98 -1.97 -26.39
N ARG A 59 -9.75 -1.60 -27.66
CA ARG A 59 -10.81 -1.46 -28.67
C ARG A 59 -11.52 -2.79 -28.91
N GLU A 60 -12.84 -2.75 -29.11
CA GLU A 60 -13.66 -3.97 -29.26
C GLU A 60 -13.22 -4.88 -30.42
N GLY A 61 -12.78 -4.30 -31.55
CA GLY A 61 -12.23 -5.08 -32.67
C GLY A 61 -10.92 -5.82 -32.33
N GLN A 62 -10.07 -5.22 -31.49
CA GLN A 62 -8.85 -5.86 -30.99
C GLN A 62 -9.20 -6.96 -29.97
N TRP A 63 -10.14 -6.70 -29.05
CA TRP A 63 -10.63 -7.69 -28.10
C TRP A 63 -11.21 -8.93 -28.81
N LYS A 64 -12.05 -8.75 -29.84
CA LYS A 64 -12.60 -9.85 -30.66
C LYS A 64 -11.52 -10.75 -31.31
N ARG A 65 -10.32 -10.21 -31.57
CA ARG A 65 -9.17 -10.98 -32.11
C ARG A 65 -8.39 -11.70 -31.00
N MET A 66 -8.27 -11.10 -29.82
CA MET A 66 -7.56 -11.68 -28.66
C MET A 66 -8.40 -12.70 -27.87
N PHE A 67 -9.73 -12.67 -28.01
CA PHE A 67 -10.65 -13.60 -27.33
C PHE A 67 -10.36 -15.05 -27.75
N SER A 68 -10.05 -15.89 -26.75
CA SER A 68 -9.82 -17.33 -26.91
C SER A 68 -11.08 -18.11 -26.57
N LYS A 69 -11.45 -19.06 -27.45
CA LYS A 69 -12.44 -20.12 -27.13
C LYS A 69 -11.85 -21.25 -26.28
N ARG A 70 -10.52 -21.36 -26.21
CA ARG A 70 -9.82 -22.33 -25.36
C ARG A 70 -9.61 -21.71 -23.99
N ILE A 71 -10.32 -22.23 -23.00
CA ILE A 71 -10.15 -21.93 -21.57
C ILE A 71 -9.12 -22.89 -21.00
N ARG A 72 -8.24 -22.42 -20.10
CA ARG A 72 -7.26 -23.26 -19.39
C ARG A 72 -7.74 -23.58 -18.00
N SER A 73 -7.68 -24.85 -17.62
CA SER A 73 -7.98 -25.36 -16.28
C SER A 73 -6.92 -26.34 -15.81
N VAL A 74 -6.80 -26.51 -14.50
CA VAL A 74 -5.93 -27.50 -13.85
C VAL A 74 -6.73 -28.18 -12.75
N TYR A 75 -6.65 -29.50 -12.68
CA TYR A 75 -7.22 -30.30 -11.59
C TYR A 75 -6.05 -30.76 -10.68
N PRO A 76 -6.09 -30.49 -9.36
CA PRO A 76 -5.08 -31.01 -8.44
C PRO A 76 -5.32 -32.51 -8.22
N MET A 77 -4.27 -33.31 -8.39
CA MET A 77 -4.25 -34.72 -8.01
C MET A 77 -3.37 -34.88 -6.77
N ASN A 78 -3.83 -35.67 -5.80
CA ASN A 78 -3.07 -35.97 -4.59
C ASN A 78 -2.11 -37.13 -4.87
N THR A 79 -0.84 -37.00 -4.50
CA THR A 79 0.16 -38.05 -4.71
C THR A 79 -0.08 -39.27 -3.82
N ALA A 80 -0.69 -39.11 -2.65
CA ALA A 80 -1.05 -40.24 -1.79
C ALA A 80 -2.14 -41.11 -2.45
N ASP A 81 -3.20 -40.48 -2.97
CA ASP A 81 -4.30 -41.18 -3.63
C ASP A 81 -3.80 -41.94 -4.88
N LEU A 82 -2.92 -41.32 -5.69
CA LEU A 82 -2.27 -41.93 -6.85
C LEU A 82 -1.31 -43.09 -6.50
N ALA A 83 -0.80 -43.14 -5.27
CA ALA A 83 0.05 -44.24 -4.80
C ALA A 83 -0.76 -45.40 -4.20
N MET A 84 -1.97 -45.12 -3.71
CA MET A 84 -2.90 -46.12 -3.15
C MET A 84 -3.83 -46.76 -4.19
N ASP A 85 -4.02 -46.12 -5.35
CA ASP A 85 -4.89 -46.61 -6.42
C ASP A 85 -4.37 -46.21 -7.80
N ASP A 86 -4.37 -47.16 -8.72
CA ASP A 86 -4.06 -46.96 -10.14
C ASP A 86 -5.26 -46.39 -10.95
N GLY A 87 -6.39 -46.15 -10.27
CA GLY A 87 -7.66 -45.74 -10.85
C GLY A 87 -8.66 -46.89 -11.04
N SER A 88 -8.27 -48.13 -10.76
CA SER A 88 -9.16 -49.30 -10.89
C SER A 88 -10.44 -49.16 -10.05
N LYS A 89 -10.36 -48.61 -8.82
CA LYS A 89 -11.56 -48.38 -7.97
C LYS A 89 -12.59 -47.46 -8.63
N ALA A 90 -12.14 -46.43 -9.36
CA ALA A 90 -13.02 -45.51 -10.06
C ALA A 90 -13.76 -46.16 -11.25
N SER A 91 -13.21 -47.26 -11.80
CA SER A 91 -13.82 -48.02 -12.91
C SER A 91 -14.69 -49.20 -12.44
N ALA A 92 -14.73 -49.49 -11.14
CA ALA A 92 -15.38 -50.67 -10.57
C ALA A 92 -16.89 -50.75 -10.91
N GLY A 93 -17.46 -51.95 -10.81
CA GLY A 93 -18.86 -52.21 -11.12
C GLY A 93 -19.12 -52.27 -12.63
N ARG A 94 -19.67 -51.19 -13.21
CA ARG A 94 -20.02 -51.10 -14.65
C ARG A 94 -19.28 -49.95 -15.36
N GLY A 95 -18.11 -49.54 -14.87
CA GLY A 95 -17.29 -48.47 -15.45
C GLY A 95 -17.57 -47.06 -14.92
N SER A 96 -18.66 -46.85 -14.17
CA SER A 96 -19.01 -45.58 -13.53
C SER A 96 -18.57 -45.47 -12.06
N GLY A 97 -17.82 -46.45 -11.56
CA GLY A 97 -17.53 -46.64 -10.14
C GLY A 97 -18.60 -47.47 -9.42
N LEU A 98 -18.24 -47.96 -8.23
CA LEU A 98 -19.14 -48.70 -7.36
C LEU A 98 -20.26 -47.78 -6.83
N GLN A 99 -21.50 -48.28 -6.77
CA GLN A 99 -22.64 -47.49 -6.34
C GLN A 99 -22.74 -47.45 -4.81
N GLU A 100 -22.15 -46.42 -4.20
CA GLU A 100 -22.26 -46.19 -2.76
C GLU A 100 -23.67 -45.75 -2.35
N GLN A 101 -24.20 -46.33 -1.27
CA GLN A 101 -25.45 -45.86 -0.64
C GLN A 101 -25.16 -44.65 0.26
N GLY A 102 -24.95 -43.49 -0.36
CA GLY A 102 -24.62 -42.25 0.34
C GLY A 102 -24.82 -41.00 -0.51
N LYS A 103 -24.63 -39.81 0.09
CA LYS A 103 -24.54 -38.57 -0.69
C LYS A 103 -23.16 -38.53 -1.35
N PRO A 104 -23.05 -38.42 -2.69
CA PRO A 104 -21.76 -38.43 -3.37
C PRO A 104 -20.90 -37.24 -2.95
N PHE A 105 -19.60 -37.48 -2.79
CA PHE A 105 -18.64 -36.42 -2.48
C PHE A 105 -18.45 -35.51 -3.72
N HIS A 106 -19.22 -34.44 -3.80
CA HIS A 106 -19.13 -33.51 -4.93
C HIS A 106 -17.84 -32.67 -4.87
N SER A 107 -16.88 -32.99 -5.74
CA SER A 107 -15.76 -32.10 -6.05
C SER A 107 -16.28 -30.72 -6.46
N ARG A 108 -15.69 -29.64 -5.94
CA ARG A 108 -16.11 -28.27 -6.27
C ARG A 108 -16.04 -28.01 -7.78
N LEU A 109 -17.13 -27.50 -8.36
CA LEU A 109 -17.17 -27.20 -9.79
C LEU A 109 -16.07 -26.22 -10.22
N VAL A 110 -15.56 -26.38 -11.45
CA VAL A 110 -14.54 -25.49 -12.03
C VAL A 110 -15.26 -24.31 -12.73
N PRO A 111 -15.05 -23.05 -12.32
CA PRO A 111 -15.76 -21.91 -12.86
C PRO A 111 -15.17 -21.43 -14.20
N TYR A 112 -15.30 -22.26 -15.25
CA TYR A 112 -14.69 -22.03 -16.57
C TYR A 112 -15.00 -20.66 -17.17
N THR A 113 -16.25 -20.18 -17.08
CA THR A 113 -16.68 -18.97 -17.79
C THR A 113 -16.11 -17.68 -17.21
N GLN A 114 -15.65 -17.69 -15.94
CA GLN A 114 -14.93 -16.57 -15.34
C GLN A 114 -13.58 -16.31 -16.05
N MET A 115 -13.01 -17.33 -16.71
CA MET A 115 -11.78 -17.24 -17.49
C MET A 115 -11.95 -16.54 -18.85
N ALA A 116 -13.16 -16.09 -19.22
CA ALA A 116 -13.44 -15.47 -20.53
C ALA A 116 -12.50 -14.30 -20.88
N PHE A 117 -11.95 -13.62 -19.87
CA PHE A 117 -11.04 -12.47 -20.02
C PHE A 117 -9.56 -12.77 -19.73
N ALA A 118 -9.19 -14.04 -19.49
CA ALA A 118 -7.81 -14.46 -19.22
C ALA A 118 -6.76 -13.94 -20.24
N PRO A 119 -7.04 -13.81 -21.56
CA PRO A 119 -6.08 -13.25 -22.51
C PRO A 119 -5.68 -11.79 -22.23
N LEU A 120 -6.49 -11.01 -21.50
CA LEU A 120 -6.15 -9.63 -21.13
C LEU A 120 -5.12 -9.57 -20.00
N GLU A 121 -5.14 -10.53 -19.08
CA GLU A 121 -4.23 -10.62 -17.94
C GLU A 121 -2.77 -10.91 -18.37
N ARG A 122 -2.55 -11.35 -19.62
CA ARG A 122 -1.21 -11.43 -20.24
C ARG A 122 -0.61 -10.08 -20.60
N ARG A 123 -1.42 -9.02 -20.73
CA ARG A 123 -0.93 -7.71 -21.19
C ARG A 123 -0.10 -7.05 -20.10
N LEU A 124 1.04 -6.48 -20.48
CA LEU A 124 1.91 -5.72 -19.58
C LEU A 124 1.13 -4.61 -18.82
N ASP A 125 0.24 -3.88 -19.50
CA ASP A 125 -0.57 -2.82 -18.85
C ASP A 125 -1.62 -3.34 -17.85
N VAL A 126 -2.02 -4.61 -17.93
CA VAL A 126 -2.88 -5.25 -16.93
C VAL A 126 -2.04 -5.86 -15.81
N ALA A 127 -0.95 -6.55 -16.12
CA ALA A 127 -0.08 -7.19 -15.13
C ALA A 127 0.49 -6.18 -14.11
N ILE A 128 0.92 -5.00 -14.55
CA ILE A 128 1.37 -3.89 -13.67
C ILE A 128 0.27 -3.45 -12.70
N PHE A 129 -0.98 -3.34 -13.17
CA PHE A 129 -2.12 -3.01 -12.31
C PHE A 129 -2.43 -4.13 -11.30
N ARG A 130 -2.24 -5.40 -11.69
CA ARG A 130 -2.45 -6.58 -10.85
C ARG A 130 -1.34 -6.81 -9.82
N ALA A 131 -0.13 -6.33 -10.09
CA ALA A 131 0.98 -6.29 -9.13
C ALA A 131 0.85 -5.17 -8.08
N LEU A 132 -0.22 -4.37 -8.13
CA LEU A 132 -0.48 -3.18 -7.30
C LEU A 132 0.47 -1.99 -7.55
N PHE A 133 1.28 -2.02 -8.62
CA PHE A 133 2.20 -0.92 -8.98
C PHE A 133 1.52 0.32 -9.59
N ALA A 134 0.22 0.25 -9.89
CA ALA A 134 -0.54 1.37 -10.45
C ALA A 134 -1.99 1.39 -9.92
N SER A 135 -2.55 2.58 -9.69
CA SER A 135 -3.93 2.72 -9.17
C SER A 135 -5.02 2.37 -10.20
N SER A 136 -4.66 2.19 -11.47
CA SER A 136 -5.56 1.82 -12.55
C SER A 136 -4.78 1.25 -13.75
N ALA A 137 -5.40 0.34 -14.49
CA ALA A 137 -4.87 -0.16 -15.77
C ALA A 137 -4.57 0.95 -16.80
N ARG A 138 -5.26 2.10 -16.73
CA ARG A 138 -4.93 3.27 -17.57
C ARG A 138 -3.64 3.97 -17.14
N GLN A 139 -3.36 4.03 -15.84
CA GLN A 139 -2.13 4.62 -15.29
C GLN A 139 -0.94 3.70 -15.57
N ALA A 140 -1.10 2.38 -15.36
CA ALA A 140 -0.13 1.37 -15.79
C ALA A 140 0.23 1.51 -17.28
N ARG A 141 -0.78 1.67 -18.15
CA ARG A 141 -0.58 1.94 -19.58
C ARG A 141 0.24 3.21 -19.84
N GLN A 142 0.04 4.29 -19.07
CA GLN A 142 0.84 5.50 -19.19
C GLN A 142 2.29 5.26 -18.79
N PHE A 143 2.54 4.56 -17.67
CA PHE A 143 3.90 4.23 -17.22
C PHE A 143 4.69 3.48 -18.30
N VAL A 144 4.07 2.50 -18.95
CA VAL A 144 4.67 1.79 -20.10
C VAL A 144 4.96 2.75 -21.27
N ILE A 145 4.01 3.60 -21.69
CA ILE A 145 4.19 4.54 -22.82
C ILE A 145 5.33 5.55 -22.57
N HIS A 146 5.41 6.07 -21.34
CA HIS A 146 6.49 6.96 -20.89
C HIS A 146 7.82 6.23 -20.69
N GLY A 147 7.84 4.89 -20.73
CA GLY A 147 9.05 4.08 -20.62
C GLY A 147 9.57 3.93 -19.19
N ALA A 148 8.71 4.07 -18.18
CA ALA A 148 9.03 3.86 -16.77
C ALA A 148 8.95 2.37 -16.35
N VAL A 149 9.05 1.46 -17.33
CA VAL A 149 8.87 0.02 -17.17
C VAL A 149 9.93 -0.72 -17.97
N THR A 150 10.60 -1.67 -17.32
CA THR A 150 11.51 -2.64 -17.95
C THR A 150 10.90 -4.04 -17.90
N VAL A 151 11.21 -4.85 -18.91
CA VAL A 151 10.89 -6.29 -18.97
C VAL A 151 12.18 -7.02 -19.30
N ASN A 152 12.58 -7.97 -18.45
CA ASN A 152 13.85 -8.69 -18.54
C ASN A 152 15.06 -7.74 -18.75
N GLY A 153 15.09 -6.63 -18.00
CA GLY A 153 16.10 -5.56 -18.11
C GLY A 153 15.90 -4.56 -19.25
N GLN A 154 15.08 -4.85 -20.26
CA GLN A 154 14.89 -3.99 -21.43
C GLN A 154 13.71 -3.02 -21.28
N LYS A 155 13.91 -1.74 -21.61
CA LYS A 155 12.88 -0.68 -21.52
C LYS A 155 11.73 -0.92 -22.51
N MET A 156 10.58 -1.32 -22.00
CA MET A 156 9.43 -1.73 -22.83
C MET A 156 8.42 -0.59 -22.94
N ARG A 157 8.24 -0.02 -24.15
CA ARG A 157 7.29 1.09 -24.40
C ARG A 157 5.92 0.65 -24.93
N HIS A 158 5.71 -0.66 -25.13
CA HIS A 158 4.50 -1.20 -25.74
C HIS A 158 3.54 -1.80 -24.70
N PRO A 159 2.46 -1.11 -24.31
CA PRO A 159 1.47 -1.65 -23.34
C PRO A 159 0.66 -2.83 -23.87
N SER A 160 0.79 -3.16 -25.17
CA SER A 160 0.21 -4.36 -25.76
C SER A 160 1.15 -5.57 -25.78
N TYR A 161 2.36 -5.45 -25.21
CA TYR A 161 3.24 -6.58 -24.99
C TYR A 161 2.52 -7.67 -24.18
N LEU A 162 2.66 -8.91 -24.62
CA LEU A 162 2.04 -10.08 -24.00
C LEU A 162 3.12 -10.87 -23.27
N LEU A 163 3.05 -10.85 -21.94
CA LEU A 163 3.98 -11.59 -21.08
C LEU A 163 3.91 -13.09 -21.38
N ASN A 164 5.09 -13.71 -21.33
CA ASN A 164 5.34 -15.13 -21.36
C ASN A 164 5.66 -15.62 -19.94
N PRO A 165 5.36 -16.89 -19.60
CA PRO A 165 5.75 -17.47 -18.32
C PRO A 165 7.27 -17.31 -18.10
N GLY A 166 7.64 -16.74 -16.95
CA GLY A 166 9.04 -16.44 -16.59
C GLY A 166 9.45 -14.97 -16.78
N ASP A 167 8.70 -14.15 -17.53
CA ASP A 167 9.06 -12.74 -17.73
C ASP A 167 9.03 -11.95 -16.41
N LEU A 168 10.13 -11.26 -16.11
CA LEU A 168 10.26 -10.30 -15.02
C LEU A 168 9.96 -8.90 -15.56
N PHE A 169 9.01 -8.18 -14.95
CA PHE A 169 8.76 -6.77 -15.23
C PHE A 169 8.96 -5.91 -13.98
N GLN A 170 9.63 -4.77 -14.15
CA GLN A 170 9.92 -3.81 -13.09
C GLN A 170 9.40 -2.43 -13.46
N VAL A 171 8.94 -1.68 -12.47
CA VAL A 171 8.44 -0.31 -12.62
C VAL A 171 9.31 0.64 -11.80
N GLU A 172 9.60 1.82 -12.34
CA GLU A 172 10.29 2.92 -11.66
C GLU A 172 9.65 3.21 -10.28
N PRO A 173 10.37 3.05 -9.16
CA PRO A 173 9.78 3.12 -7.82
C PRO A 173 9.03 4.43 -7.53
N GLU A 174 9.53 5.57 -8.01
CA GLU A 174 8.85 6.86 -7.84
C GLU A 174 7.45 6.90 -8.45
N ARG A 175 7.24 6.22 -9.60
CA ARG A 175 5.94 6.12 -10.26
C ARG A 175 5.00 5.25 -9.47
N VAL A 176 5.51 4.18 -8.88
CA VAL A 176 4.75 3.30 -7.98
C VAL A 176 4.33 4.06 -6.73
N MET A 177 5.26 4.75 -6.07
CA MET A 177 5.00 5.58 -4.90
C MET A 177 3.99 6.69 -5.21
N TYR A 178 4.06 7.31 -6.40
CA TYR A 178 3.06 8.27 -6.89
C TYR A 178 1.67 7.66 -7.17
N ALA A 179 1.60 6.44 -7.70
CA ALA A 179 0.34 5.78 -8.00
C ALA A 179 -0.37 5.24 -6.75
N THR A 180 0.40 4.65 -5.85
CA THR A 180 -0.07 3.94 -4.65
C THR A 180 -0.16 4.85 -3.43
N GLY A 181 0.53 5.99 -3.44
CA GLY A 181 0.50 6.99 -2.39
C GLY A 181 -0.76 7.85 -2.40
N ALA A 182 -0.94 8.59 -1.30
CA ALA A 182 -1.95 9.63 -1.22
C ALA A 182 -1.63 10.83 -2.14
N PRO A 183 -2.66 11.49 -2.70
CA PRO A 183 -2.47 12.66 -3.54
C PRO A 183 -2.02 13.86 -2.69
N LYS A 184 -1.01 14.61 -3.18
CA LYS A 184 -0.55 15.84 -2.51
C LYS A 184 -1.71 16.81 -2.22
N THR A 185 -1.69 17.44 -1.04
CA THR A 185 -2.65 18.49 -0.69
C THR A 185 -2.51 19.71 -1.61
N LYS A 186 -3.42 20.70 -1.49
CA LYS A 186 -3.28 21.96 -2.24
C LYS A 186 -2.04 22.75 -1.79
N PHE A 187 -1.71 22.67 -0.50
CA PHE A 187 -0.57 23.34 0.11
C PHE A 187 0.76 22.73 -0.37
N GLU A 188 0.96 21.42 -0.21
CA GLU A 188 2.17 20.72 -0.72
C GLU A 188 2.40 20.93 -2.23
N ARG A 189 1.32 21.08 -3.01
CA ARG A 189 1.41 21.39 -4.46
C ARG A 189 1.80 22.83 -4.74
N ARG A 190 1.56 23.76 -3.82
CA ARG A 190 2.04 25.15 -3.90
C ARG A 190 3.53 25.17 -3.55
N GLU A 191 3.91 24.60 -2.41
CA GLU A 191 5.31 24.49 -1.97
C GLU A 191 6.18 23.81 -3.04
N SER A 192 5.73 22.67 -3.60
CA SER A 192 6.48 21.97 -4.66
C SER A 192 6.64 22.79 -5.95
N ARG A 193 5.75 23.75 -6.22
CA ARG A 193 5.90 24.67 -7.37
C ARG A 193 6.86 25.80 -7.04
N GLN A 194 6.80 26.34 -5.82
CA GLN A 194 7.71 27.39 -5.38
C GLN A 194 9.15 26.88 -5.31
N LEU A 195 9.36 25.66 -4.81
CA LEU A 195 10.66 24.99 -4.84
C LEU A 195 11.12 24.72 -6.27
N LYS A 196 10.25 24.23 -7.17
CA LYS A 196 10.62 24.03 -8.58
C LYS A 196 10.96 25.36 -9.28
N GLN A 197 10.25 26.43 -8.99
CA GLN A 197 10.56 27.77 -9.50
C GLN A 197 11.82 28.37 -8.87
N LYS A 198 12.20 27.95 -7.65
CA LYS A 198 13.45 28.35 -7.01
C LYS A 198 14.62 27.60 -7.64
N SER A 199 14.51 26.28 -7.80
CA SER A 199 15.52 25.47 -8.48
C SER A 199 15.69 25.85 -9.95
N GLU A 200 14.61 26.11 -10.69
CA GLU A 200 14.68 26.61 -12.08
C GLU A 200 15.44 27.95 -12.16
N LYS A 201 15.27 28.84 -11.17
CA LYS A 201 16.01 30.11 -11.10
C LYS A 201 17.45 29.97 -10.63
N GLU A 202 17.73 28.98 -9.80
CA GLU A 202 19.08 28.64 -9.35
C GLU A 202 19.86 28.01 -10.51
N GLU A 203 19.27 27.07 -11.25
CA GLU A 203 19.81 26.53 -12.51
C GLU A 203 20.01 27.65 -13.56
N GLU A 204 19.03 28.54 -13.77
CA GLU A 204 19.20 29.69 -14.69
C GLU A 204 20.36 30.60 -14.25
N ALA A 205 20.45 30.96 -12.96
CA ALA A 205 21.53 31.78 -12.43
C ALA A 205 22.91 31.10 -12.46
N GLU A 206 22.98 29.78 -12.28
CA GLU A 206 24.21 28.99 -12.44
C GLU A 206 24.65 28.96 -13.90
N THR A 207 23.74 28.76 -14.86
CA THR A 207 24.07 28.82 -16.30
C THR A 207 24.46 30.22 -16.78
N GLU A 208 24.00 31.29 -16.12
CA GLU A 208 24.51 32.65 -16.34
C GLU A 208 25.87 32.90 -15.64
N ALA A 209 26.16 32.20 -14.55
CA ALA A 209 27.41 32.31 -13.77
C ALA A 209 28.59 31.51 -14.37
N GLU A 210 28.34 30.39 -15.07
CA GLU A 210 29.36 29.57 -15.77
C GLU A 210 30.19 30.35 -16.82
N ALA A 211 29.84 31.61 -17.11
CA ALA A 211 30.65 32.53 -17.92
C ALA A 211 31.92 33.08 -17.21
N LYS A 212 32.14 32.79 -15.91
CA LYS A 212 33.39 33.11 -15.17
C LYS A 212 33.75 31.99 -14.17
N PRO A 213 35.04 31.78 -13.86
CA PRO A 213 35.47 30.69 -13.00
C PRO A 213 35.04 30.88 -11.54
N GLU A 214 34.89 29.74 -10.85
CA GLU A 214 34.38 29.56 -9.49
C GLU A 214 35.02 30.46 -8.42
N PRO A 215 34.35 30.57 -7.26
CA PRO A 215 35.04 30.03 -6.09
C PRO A 215 34.17 29.16 -5.17
N ALA A 216 34.75 28.00 -4.81
CA ALA A 216 34.63 27.27 -3.54
C ALA A 216 33.23 26.82 -3.08
N GLU A 217 33.02 25.50 -3.11
CA GLU A 217 31.97 24.80 -2.37
C GLU A 217 31.93 25.25 -0.89
N LYS A 218 30.77 25.70 -0.44
CA LYS A 218 30.47 25.88 0.98
C LYS A 218 29.80 24.63 1.50
N ASP A 219 30.54 23.84 2.26
CA ASP A 219 30.00 22.80 3.14
C ASP A 219 29.07 23.45 4.20
N GLU A 220 27.78 23.60 3.88
CA GLU A 220 26.74 23.93 4.87
C GLU A 220 26.45 22.70 5.74
N LYS A 221 27.36 22.42 6.68
CA LYS A 221 27.17 21.39 7.71
C LYS A 221 26.05 21.81 8.67
N GLU A 222 24.82 21.38 8.39
CA GLU A 222 23.66 21.59 9.25
C GLU A 222 23.97 21.19 10.71
N SER A 223 23.76 22.11 11.66
CA SER A 223 24.04 21.80 13.06
C SER A 223 22.97 20.86 13.65
N ALA A 224 23.34 20.05 14.65
CA ALA A 224 22.39 19.19 15.37
C ALA A 224 21.23 19.97 16.02
N LYS A 225 21.41 21.27 16.31
CA LYS A 225 20.32 22.15 16.76
C LYS A 225 19.36 22.47 15.63
N ASP A 226 19.86 22.66 14.42
CA ASP A 226 19.04 23.02 13.26
C ASP A 226 18.29 21.82 12.70
N THR A 227 18.87 20.62 12.74
CA THR A 227 18.13 19.37 12.46
C THR A 227 17.03 19.12 13.51
N LEU A 228 17.29 19.34 14.81
CA LEU A 228 16.25 19.26 15.84
C LEU A 228 15.16 20.34 15.68
N LYS A 229 15.51 21.57 15.30
CA LYS A 229 14.53 22.63 14.97
C LYS A 229 13.71 22.26 13.72
N ALA A 230 14.34 21.70 12.68
CA ALA A 230 13.68 21.24 11.46
C ALA A 230 12.70 20.11 11.76
N LEU A 231 13.09 19.12 12.55
CA LEU A 231 12.21 18.04 13.03
C LEU A 231 11.07 18.59 13.91
N MET A 232 11.34 19.57 14.78
CA MET A 232 10.28 20.25 15.55
C MET A 232 9.28 20.99 14.64
N ALA A 233 9.78 21.66 13.61
CA ALA A 233 8.96 22.35 12.62
C ALA A 233 8.11 21.35 11.81
N GLN A 234 8.71 20.27 11.29
CA GLN A 234 8.00 19.18 10.61
C GLN A 234 6.90 18.58 11.49
N ALA A 235 7.16 18.32 12.78
CA ALA A 235 6.14 17.81 13.71
C ALA A 235 4.99 18.80 13.93
N LYS A 236 5.26 20.12 13.94
CA LYS A 236 4.21 21.16 13.96
C LYS A 236 3.40 21.17 12.66
N THR A 237 4.06 21.05 11.51
CA THR A 237 3.40 20.97 10.19
C THR A 237 2.44 19.79 10.15
N ILE A 238 2.90 18.57 10.49
CA ILE A 238 2.08 17.34 10.53
C ILE A 238 0.84 17.51 11.43
N MET A 239 1.01 18.11 12.62
CA MET A 239 -0.09 18.37 13.55
C MET A 239 -1.11 19.41 13.06
N SER A 240 -0.70 20.31 12.15
CA SER A 240 -1.54 21.37 11.59
C SER A 240 -2.24 20.97 10.29
N THR A 241 -1.59 20.19 9.43
CA THR A 241 -2.12 19.79 8.11
C THR A 241 -3.10 18.63 8.22
N ASP A 242 -2.78 17.61 9.02
CA ASP A 242 -3.55 16.35 9.11
C ASP A 242 -4.39 16.25 10.40
N LYS A 243 -4.93 17.39 10.86
CA LYS A 243 -5.71 17.51 12.10
C LYS A 243 -6.88 16.52 12.20
N ASP A 244 -7.50 16.14 11.08
CA ASP A 244 -8.62 15.19 11.02
C ASP A 244 -8.21 13.77 10.59
N VAL A 245 -7.02 13.60 9.99
CA VAL A 245 -6.57 12.34 9.37
C VAL A 245 -5.75 11.49 10.35
N LEU A 246 -5.04 12.10 11.29
CA LEU A 246 -4.17 11.41 12.24
C LEU A 246 -4.98 10.72 13.37
N PRO A 247 -4.71 9.42 13.67
CA PRO A 247 -5.25 8.74 14.84
C PRO A 247 -4.88 9.44 16.15
N ALA A 248 -5.75 9.37 17.16
CA ALA A 248 -5.54 10.02 18.46
C ALA A 248 -4.18 9.66 19.09
N LYS A 249 -3.79 8.38 19.06
CA LYS A 249 -2.50 7.89 19.55
C LYS A 249 -1.30 8.59 18.86
N ARG A 250 -1.34 8.79 17.53
CA ARG A 250 -0.26 9.51 16.81
C ARG A 250 -0.20 11.00 17.17
N LYS A 251 -1.34 11.64 17.43
CA LYS A 251 -1.37 13.04 17.90
C LYS A 251 -0.75 13.16 19.30
N GLN A 252 -0.95 12.17 20.16
CA GLN A 252 -0.31 12.08 21.48
C GLN A 252 1.21 11.86 21.33
N GLU A 253 1.63 10.93 20.46
CA GLU A 253 3.05 10.67 20.16
C GLU A 253 3.78 11.94 19.66
N LEU A 254 3.19 12.68 18.70
CA LEU A 254 3.76 13.92 18.17
C LEU A 254 3.80 15.07 19.19
N ARG A 255 2.83 15.15 20.11
CA ARG A 255 2.83 16.12 21.22
C ARG A 255 3.92 15.79 22.24
N GLY A 256 4.08 14.51 22.59
CA GLY A 256 5.17 14.02 23.43
C GLY A 256 6.54 14.32 22.81
N PHE A 257 6.69 14.05 21.52
CA PHE A 257 7.88 14.41 20.74
C PHE A 257 8.19 15.92 20.80
N GLN A 258 7.20 16.79 20.53
CA GLN A 258 7.39 18.25 20.60
C GLN A 258 7.82 18.73 22.00
N LYS A 259 7.24 18.16 23.06
CA LYS A 259 7.60 18.45 24.46
C LYS A 259 9.05 18.01 24.75
N ALA A 260 9.43 16.80 24.32
CA ALA A 260 10.77 16.24 24.50
C ALA A 260 11.84 17.02 23.72
N VAL A 261 11.62 17.34 22.44
CA VAL A 261 12.58 18.13 21.64
C VAL A 261 12.73 19.55 22.18
N ARG A 262 11.65 20.18 22.65
CA ARG A 262 11.74 21.49 23.31
C ARG A 262 12.60 21.45 24.59
N ARG A 263 12.49 20.36 25.36
CA ARG A 263 13.27 20.07 26.58
C ARG A 263 14.77 19.79 26.29
N VAL A 264 15.11 19.28 25.10
CA VAL A 264 16.50 19.06 24.66
C VAL A 264 17.11 20.35 24.08
N LEU A 265 16.39 21.08 23.24
CA LEU A 265 16.87 22.33 22.65
C LEU A 265 17.22 23.38 23.72
N SER A 266 16.38 23.51 24.77
CA SER A 266 16.64 24.42 25.90
C SER A 266 17.86 24.05 26.74
N ARG A 267 18.33 22.79 26.70
CA ARG A 267 19.59 22.37 27.37
C ARG A 267 20.82 22.59 26.50
N SER A 268 20.67 22.48 25.18
CA SER A 268 21.80 22.48 24.23
C SER A 268 22.59 23.79 24.14
N GLU A 269 22.17 24.85 24.84
CA GLU A 269 22.89 26.12 24.92
C GLU A 269 24.15 26.06 25.81
N THR A 270 24.29 25.03 26.67
CA THR A 270 25.41 24.93 27.64
C THR A 270 26.56 24.00 27.24
N SER A 271 26.44 23.20 26.16
CA SER A 271 27.42 22.16 25.82
C SER A 271 28.19 22.47 24.52
N THR A 272 29.43 22.90 24.64
CA THR A 272 30.38 23.02 23.51
C THR A 272 31.11 21.70 23.26
N ILE A 273 30.67 20.91 22.27
CA ILE A 273 31.48 19.93 21.51
C ILE A 273 30.78 19.66 20.15
N LEU A 274 31.59 19.68 19.08
CA LEU A 274 31.33 19.33 17.67
C LEU A 274 32.67 18.76 17.13
N THR A 275 32.83 18.10 15.99
CA THR A 275 31.90 17.53 14.98
C THR A 275 31.99 15.98 15.07
N ASP A 276 31.67 15.08 14.13
CA ASP A 276 31.16 15.14 12.75
C ASP A 276 30.37 13.86 12.40
N SER A 277 29.60 13.87 11.30
CA SER A 277 28.55 12.92 10.87
C SER A 277 27.24 12.96 11.67
N LEU A 278 26.11 13.06 10.96
CA LEU A 278 24.77 12.99 11.53
C LEU A 278 24.47 11.62 12.16
N GLU A 279 25.05 10.55 11.60
CA GLU A 279 24.76 9.18 12.02
C GLU A 279 25.56 8.77 13.26
N SER A 280 26.79 9.29 13.40
CA SER A 280 27.55 9.21 14.65
C SER A 280 26.85 10.01 15.76
N GLN A 281 26.44 11.26 15.52
CA GLN A 281 25.71 12.11 16.47
C GLN A 281 24.40 11.46 16.95
N PHE A 282 23.69 10.75 16.08
CA PHE A 282 22.48 10.00 16.45
C PHE A 282 22.82 8.75 17.28
N SER A 283 23.89 8.04 16.92
CA SER A 283 24.40 6.91 17.70
C SER A 283 24.89 7.38 19.08
N GLU A 284 25.51 8.55 19.15
CA GLU A 284 26.14 9.14 20.34
C GLU A 284 25.09 9.76 21.27
N LEU A 285 24.08 10.46 20.75
CA LEU A 285 22.89 10.83 21.54
C LEU A 285 22.21 9.58 22.11
N THR A 286 21.99 8.54 21.30
CA THR A 286 21.37 7.29 21.79
C THR A 286 22.30 6.44 22.66
N LEU A 287 23.62 6.67 22.65
CA LEU A 287 24.60 6.04 23.54
C LEU A 287 24.76 6.83 24.85
N MET A 288 24.85 8.16 24.82
CA MET A 288 24.80 9.02 26.02
C MET A 288 23.50 8.81 26.80
N LEU A 289 22.36 8.72 26.11
CA LEU A 289 21.06 8.39 26.74
C LEU A 289 20.98 6.95 27.28
N LYS A 290 21.85 6.03 26.83
CA LYS A 290 22.03 4.69 27.43
C LYS A 290 23.07 4.68 28.56
N ALA A 291 24.12 5.49 28.46
CA ALA A 291 25.21 5.56 29.43
C ALA A 291 24.75 6.22 30.73
N THR A 292 24.09 7.37 30.63
CA THR A 292 23.41 8.05 31.77
C THR A 292 22.35 7.16 32.44
N ARG A 293 21.74 6.22 31.69
CA ARG A 293 20.86 5.18 32.24
C ARG A 293 21.63 4.06 32.96
N ALA A 294 22.82 3.70 32.50
CA ALA A 294 23.67 2.68 33.12
C ALA A 294 24.23 3.13 34.47
N GLU A 295 24.56 4.43 34.61
CA GLU A 295 25.01 5.06 35.86
C GLU A 295 23.90 5.08 36.94
N LYS A 296 22.62 5.01 36.54
CA LYS A 296 21.46 5.14 37.44
C LYS A 296 20.92 3.80 37.98
N LYS A 297 21.61 2.67 37.78
CA LYS A 297 21.26 1.38 38.44
C LYS A 297 21.57 1.48 39.96
N PRO A 298 20.58 1.35 40.87
CA PRO A 298 20.86 1.36 42.30
C PRO A 298 21.72 0.17 42.72
N LYS A 299 22.63 0.39 43.68
CA LYS A 299 23.44 -0.67 44.31
C LYS A 299 22.64 -1.47 45.36
N ASP A 300 21.49 -2.02 44.98
CA ASP A 300 20.71 -2.93 45.83
C ASP A 300 20.35 -4.21 45.10
N ALA A 301 21.35 -5.09 44.96
CA ALA A 301 21.17 -6.48 44.55
C ALA A 301 21.41 -7.41 45.74
N LYS A 302 20.42 -7.53 46.64
CA LYS A 302 20.44 -8.52 47.72
C LYS A 302 19.33 -9.55 47.53
N LYS A 303 19.79 -10.77 47.22
CA LYS A 303 19.07 -12.06 47.11
C LYS A 303 17.62 -12.11 47.64
N SER A 304 16.72 -12.55 46.77
CA SER A 304 15.86 -13.72 47.04
C SER A 304 15.55 -14.44 45.73
N LYS A 305 15.17 -15.72 45.81
CA LYS A 305 15.00 -16.63 44.67
C LYS A 305 13.79 -17.55 44.92
N ASP A 306 13.17 -17.98 43.83
CA ASP A 306 12.22 -19.09 43.67
C ASP A 306 10.71 -18.90 44.01
N GLN A 307 9.89 -19.65 43.24
CA GLN A 307 8.47 -20.04 43.40
C GLN A 307 7.40 -18.96 43.04
N SER A 308 6.64 -19.06 41.93
CA SER A 308 5.52 -20.00 41.56
C SER A 308 4.20 -19.72 42.29
N ALA A 309 2.99 -19.80 41.72
CA ALA A 309 2.48 -19.87 40.34
C ALA A 309 0.93 -19.70 40.38
N THR A 310 0.31 -19.33 39.25
CA THR A 310 -1.13 -19.52 38.89
C THR A 310 -2.25 -18.79 39.66
N GLU A 311 -3.26 -18.37 38.87
CA GLU A 311 -4.67 -18.04 39.25
C GLU A 311 -4.90 -16.76 40.11
N ALA A 312 -5.98 -15.98 39.98
CA ALA A 312 -7.19 -16.08 39.13
C ALA A 312 -7.62 -14.71 38.55
N SER A 313 -8.69 -14.70 37.75
CA SER A 313 -9.25 -13.54 37.03
C SER A 313 -10.40 -12.83 37.77
N GLU A 314 -10.80 -11.66 37.24
CA GLU A 314 -12.09 -10.97 37.46
C GLU A 314 -12.34 -10.23 38.80
N GLU A 315 -11.70 -9.08 39.04
CA GLU A 315 -12.27 -8.05 39.93
C GLU A 315 -11.82 -6.59 39.68
N THR A 316 -11.79 -6.12 38.41
CA THR A 316 -11.31 -4.75 38.09
C THR A 316 -12.21 -3.94 37.13
N ALA A 317 -13.53 -3.93 37.37
CA ALA A 317 -14.48 -3.09 36.62
C ALA A 317 -14.94 -1.83 37.39
N ALA A 318 -14.82 -1.79 38.72
CA ALA A 318 -15.28 -0.68 39.57
C ALA A 318 -14.18 0.34 39.92
N ALA A 319 -12.90 -0.06 39.87
CA ALA A 319 -11.77 0.80 40.23
C ALA A 319 -11.46 1.90 39.19
N SER A 320 -11.82 1.70 37.93
CA SER A 320 -11.45 2.57 36.80
C SER A 320 -12.06 3.98 36.86
N LYS A 321 -13.22 4.16 37.49
CA LYS A 321 -13.89 5.47 37.57
C LYS A 321 -13.26 6.43 38.58
N LYS A 322 -12.66 5.93 39.67
CA LYS A 322 -11.97 6.81 40.64
C LYS A 322 -10.60 7.28 40.15
N SER A 323 -9.95 6.52 39.26
CA SER A 323 -8.65 6.91 38.68
C SER A 323 -8.73 8.02 37.64
N GLU A 324 -9.88 8.24 37.00
CA GLU A 324 -10.02 9.27 35.95
C GLU A 324 -10.09 10.71 36.53
N ASP A 325 -10.80 10.90 37.64
CA ASP A 325 -10.90 12.22 38.30
C ASP A 325 -9.57 12.66 38.94
N GLU A 326 -8.81 11.74 39.52
CA GLU A 326 -7.45 12.04 40.01
C GLU A 326 -6.46 12.38 38.88
N ALA A 327 -6.59 11.73 37.72
CA ALA A 327 -5.74 12.01 36.57
C ALA A 327 -6.03 13.41 35.98
N GLY A 328 -7.29 13.85 36.00
CA GLY A 328 -7.70 15.20 35.59
C GLY A 328 -7.07 16.31 36.44
N ASN A 329 -7.09 16.16 37.76
CA ASN A 329 -6.53 17.15 38.69
C ASN A 329 -4.99 17.24 38.62
N LYS A 330 -4.31 16.10 38.45
CA LYS A 330 -2.85 16.08 38.23
C LYS A 330 -2.45 16.74 36.88
N LEU A 331 -3.35 16.72 35.89
CA LEU A 331 -3.17 17.39 34.60
C LEU A 331 -3.33 18.92 34.69
N SER A 332 -4.26 19.44 35.49
CA SER A 332 -4.44 20.89 35.66
C SER A 332 -3.30 21.54 36.45
N GLU A 333 -2.80 20.89 37.51
CA GLU A 333 -1.61 21.34 38.25
C GLU A 333 -0.35 21.35 37.36
N ALA A 334 -0.19 20.34 36.50
CA ALA A 334 0.90 20.29 35.52
C ALA A 334 0.81 21.40 34.46
N PHE A 335 -0.39 21.87 34.13
CA PHE A 335 -0.60 23.02 33.24
C PHE A 335 -0.27 24.36 33.92
N GLN A 336 -0.57 24.52 35.21
CA GLN A 336 -0.19 25.72 35.97
C GLN A 336 1.32 25.82 36.18
N LYS A 337 1.99 24.73 36.62
CA LYS A 337 3.46 24.70 36.76
C LYS A 337 4.22 24.94 35.46
N ALA A 338 3.64 24.58 34.31
CA ALA A 338 4.24 24.83 33.00
C ALA A 338 4.09 26.30 32.52
N ALA A 339 3.26 27.13 33.17
CA ALA A 339 3.06 28.53 32.82
C ALA A 339 4.08 29.48 33.48
N GLU A 340 4.72 29.07 34.58
CA GLU A 340 5.58 29.93 35.42
C GLU A 340 7.08 29.86 35.09
N GLY A 341 7.47 29.17 34.00
CA GLY A 341 8.82 29.25 33.45
C GLY A 341 9.93 28.57 34.27
N GLY A 342 9.58 27.65 35.18
CA GLY A 342 10.55 26.88 35.96
C GLY A 342 11.51 26.05 35.10
N GLU A 343 12.78 26.05 35.48
CA GLU A 343 13.83 25.22 34.90
C GLU A 343 13.60 23.74 35.26
N VAL A 344 13.65 22.83 34.27
CA VAL A 344 13.29 21.41 34.47
C VAL A 344 14.39 20.47 34.01
N ASP A 345 14.84 19.62 34.94
CA ASP A 345 15.84 18.61 34.70
C ASP A 345 15.38 17.52 33.73
N ALA A 346 15.98 17.46 32.53
CA ALA A 346 15.74 16.40 31.56
C ALA A 346 16.45 15.06 31.89
N SER A 347 16.55 14.71 33.18
CA SER A 347 16.84 13.33 33.62
C SER A 347 15.56 12.50 33.88
N GLU A 348 14.40 13.10 33.60
CA GLU A 348 13.04 12.57 33.84
C GLU A 348 12.19 12.45 32.56
N LEU A 349 12.75 12.02 31.43
CA LEU A 349 11.89 11.38 30.42
C LEU A 349 11.46 10.03 30.98
N SER A 350 10.16 9.76 31.05
CA SER A 350 9.67 8.40 31.32
C SER A 350 10.12 7.47 30.20
N ASP A 351 10.23 6.17 30.50
CA ASP A 351 10.59 5.16 29.48
C ASP A 351 9.62 5.20 28.29
N GLU A 352 8.34 5.50 28.54
CA GLU A 352 7.33 5.72 27.50
C GLU A 352 7.57 7.02 26.69
N GLU A 353 7.85 8.17 27.33
CA GLU A 353 8.20 9.42 26.63
C GLU A 353 9.45 9.21 25.75
N PHE A 354 10.44 8.44 26.23
CA PHE A 354 11.67 8.13 25.51
C PHE A 354 11.45 7.19 24.32
N GLU A 355 10.68 6.11 24.48
CA GLU A 355 10.41 5.18 23.38
C GLU A 355 9.52 5.82 22.29
N VAL A 356 8.56 6.66 22.68
CA VAL A 356 7.78 7.50 21.76
C VAL A 356 8.68 8.49 21.00
N LEU A 357 9.56 9.22 21.70
CA LEU A 357 10.52 10.14 21.07
C LEU A 357 11.39 9.40 20.06
N ARG A 358 11.98 8.27 20.45
CA ARG A 358 12.84 7.45 19.60
C ARG A 358 12.10 6.92 18.37
N ARG A 359 10.85 6.48 18.53
CA ARG A 359 10.00 6.01 17.42
C ARG A 359 9.68 7.13 16.44
N ALA A 360 9.31 8.30 16.94
CA ALA A 360 9.03 9.48 16.12
C ALA A 360 10.28 9.93 15.35
N LEU A 361 11.42 10.06 16.03
CA LEU A 361 12.72 10.37 15.43
C LEU A 361 13.10 9.41 14.30
N THR A 362 13.00 8.10 14.55
CA THR A 362 13.29 7.06 13.55
C THR A 362 12.36 7.21 12.35
N GLN A 363 11.05 7.40 12.57
CA GLN A 363 10.07 7.55 11.49
C GLN A 363 10.29 8.82 10.65
N MET A 364 10.74 9.92 11.24
CA MET A 364 11.02 11.18 10.53
C MET A 364 12.33 11.11 9.72
N ARG A 365 13.34 10.40 10.24
CA ARG A 365 14.57 10.06 9.50
C ARG A 365 14.27 9.15 8.30
N ASP A 366 13.48 8.09 8.50
CA ASP A 366 13.22 7.07 7.49
C ASP A 366 12.23 7.56 6.40
N ASN A 367 11.45 8.62 6.65
CA ASN A 367 10.46 9.16 5.71
C ASN A 367 10.30 10.69 5.88
N PRO A 368 11.32 11.48 5.50
CA PRO A 368 11.32 12.94 5.68
C PRO A 368 10.28 13.63 4.80
N ILE A 369 9.85 14.83 5.21
CA ILE A 369 9.01 15.69 4.39
C ILE A 369 9.88 16.31 3.29
N ASP A 370 9.61 15.90 2.07
CA ASP A 370 10.32 16.36 0.87
C ASP A 370 9.28 16.76 -0.18
N HIS A 371 9.23 18.06 -0.46
CA HIS A 371 8.28 18.64 -1.40
C HIS A 371 8.70 18.51 -2.87
N SER A 372 9.95 18.14 -3.18
CA SER A 372 10.42 17.91 -4.56
C SER A 372 9.78 16.66 -5.19
N LYS A 373 9.68 15.57 -4.41
CA LYS A 373 9.11 14.28 -4.82
C LYS A 373 7.67 14.41 -5.33
N PRO A 374 7.23 13.58 -6.30
CA PRO A 374 5.91 13.75 -6.93
C PRO A 374 4.71 13.35 -6.06
N TYR A 375 4.92 12.57 -4.99
CA TYR A 375 3.90 12.09 -4.04
C TYR A 375 3.87 12.90 -2.74
N ALA A 376 2.83 12.70 -1.92
CA ALA A 376 2.80 13.26 -0.57
C ALA A 376 3.87 12.59 0.32
N THR A 377 4.61 13.40 1.07
CA THR A 377 5.68 13.00 2.00
C THR A 377 5.31 13.48 3.42
N PRO A 378 5.37 12.64 4.47
CA PRO A 378 5.78 11.23 4.46
C PRO A 378 4.86 10.35 3.61
N TRP A 379 5.43 9.39 2.87
CA TRP A 379 4.63 8.51 2.02
C TRP A 379 3.61 7.73 2.86
N ARG A 380 2.34 7.81 2.44
CA ARG A 380 1.22 7.06 3.01
C ARG A 380 0.40 6.42 1.89
N PRO A 381 -0.15 5.20 2.08
CA PRO A 381 -0.96 4.55 1.06
C PRO A 381 -2.24 5.35 0.78
N ARG A 382 -2.76 5.16 -0.43
CA ARG A 382 -3.95 5.85 -0.93
C ARG A 382 -5.21 5.42 -0.16
N ASP A 383 -6.06 6.38 0.19
CA ASP A 383 -7.13 6.26 1.20
C ASP A 383 -8.05 5.00 1.08
N TYR A 384 -8.27 4.48 -0.12
CA TYR A 384 -9.14 3.31 -0.39
C TYR A 384 -8.40 2.10 -1.00
N MET A 385 -7.07 2.06 -0.92
CA MET A 385 -6.24 1.01 -1.53
C MET A 385 -6.57 -0.40 -1.02
N SER A 386 -6.83 -0.54 0.30
CA SER A 386 -7.12 -1.84 0.96
C SER A 386 -8.22 -2.63 0.26
N THR A 387 -9.31 -1.99 -0.15
CA THR A 387 -10.46 -2.62 -0.83
C THR A 387 -10.14 -3.24 -2.20
N PHE A 388 -9.00 -2.88 -2.79
CA PHE A 388 -8.53 -3.39 -4.08
C PHE A 388 -7.18 -4.12 -3.98
N ALA A 389 -6.62 -4.25 -2.78
CA ALA A 389 -5.30 -4.81 -2.53
C ALA A 389 -5.36 -6.36 -2.51
N PHE A 390 -5.30 -6.95 -3.70
CA PHE A 390 -5.08 -8.38 -3.88
C PHE A 390 -4.09 -8.62 -5.03
N ILE A 391 -3.20 -9.60 -4.85
CA ILE A 391 -2.24 -10.02 -5.88
C ILE A 391 -2.72 -11.39 -6.39
N PRO A 392 -2.90 -11.59 -7.70
CA PRO A 392 -3.37 -12.86 -8.22
C PRO A 392 -2.24 -13.90 -8.25
N ARG A 393 -2.55 -15.16 -7.93
CA ARG A 393 -1.58 -16.26 -7.80
C ARG A 393 -0.68 -16.56 -9.02
N TYR A 394 -0.95 -15.95 -10.17
CA TYR A 394 -0.14 -16.11 -11.39
C TYR A 394 1.00 -15.07 -11.50
N LEU A 395 1.04 -14.07 -10.60
CA LEU A 395 2.12 -13.11 -10.42
C LEU A 395 2.81 -13.37 -9.08
N GLU A 396 4.14 -13.38 -9.09
CA GLU A 396 4.96 -13.19 -7.88
C GLU A 396 5.42 -11.73 -7.84
N VAL A 397 5.39 -11.08 -6.68
CA VAL A 397 5.64 -9.62 -6.60
C VAL A 397 6.52 -9.26 -5.42
N ASN A 398 7.64 -8.58 -5.71
CA ASN A 398 8.51 -7.98 -4.71
C ASN A 398 8.28 -6.46 -4.67
N GLN A 399 7.66 -5.99 -3.60
CA GLN A 399 7.27 -4.58 -3.43
C GLN A 399 8.50 -3.67 -3.22
N ASN A 400 9.57 -4.17 -2.59
CA ASN A 400 10.74 -3.37 -2.22
C ASN A 400 11.47 -2.82 -3.46
N ILE A 401 11.59 -3.63 -4.51
CA ILE A 401 12.23 -3.27 -5.78
C ILE A 401 11.23 -2.89 -6.89
N CYS A 402 9.93 -2.86 -6.58
CA CYS A 402 8.85 -2.62 -7.54
C CYS A 402 8.91 -3.55 -8.79
N ALA A 403 9.25 -4.83 -8.56
CA ALA A 403 9.37 -5.84 -9.62
C ALA A 403 8.42 -7.03 -9.39
N ALA A 404 8.00 -7.67 -10.47
CA ALA A 404 7.12 -8.83 -10.44
C ALA A 404 7.49 -9.83 -11.55
N VAL A 405 7.30 -11.12 -11.27
CA VAL A 405 7.53 -12.22 -12.22
C VAL A 405 6.18 -12.78 -12.66
N TYR A 406 5.98 -12.88 -13.97
CA TYR A 406 4.81 -13.52 -14.57
C TYR A 406 5.00 -15.04 -14.58
N LEU A 407 4.69 -15.70 -13.46
CA LEU A 407 4.94 -17.14 -13.27
C LEU A 407 4.27 -18.01 -14.32
N ARG A 408 3.01 -17.71 -14.67
CA ARG A 408 2.20 -18.53 -15.58
C ARG A 408 1.01 -17.75 -16.13
N HIS A 409 0.32 -18.37 -17.08
CA HIS A 409 -1.01 -17.90 -17.48
C HIS A 409 -2.08 -18.24 -16.44
N PRO A 410 -3.10 -17.38 -16.23
CA PRO A 410 -4.21 -17.69 -15.35
C PRO A 410 -4.91 -18.99 -15.74
N VAL A 411 -5.21 -19.84 -14.75
CA VAL A 411 -5.99 -21.08 -14.90
C VAL A 411 -7.23 -21.12 -14.00
N ALA A 412 -8.24 -21.88 -14.39
CA ALA A 412 -9.33 -22.28 -13.48
C ALA A 412 -8.95 -23.55 -12.70
N ARG A 413 -9.39 -23.65 -11.44
CA ARG A 413 -9.27 -24.83 -10.57
C ARG A 413 -10.64 -25.17 -9.97
N PRO A 414 -10.83 -26.37 -9.40
CA PRO A 414 -12.01 -26.68 -8.59
C PRO A 414 -12.30 -25.57 -7.55
N GLY A 415 -13.49 -24.96 -7.65
CA GLY A 415 -13.95 -23.88 -6.77
C GLY A 415 -13.29 -22.50 -6.94
N SER A 416 -12.40 -22.26 -7.91
CA SER A 416 -11.79 -20.92 -8.09
C SER A 416 -11.26 -20.64 -9.50
N ALA A 417 -11.29 -19.37 -9.92
CA ALA A 417 -10.64 -18.89 -11.14
C ALA A 417 -9.54 -17.87 -10.78
N GLU A 418 -8.40 -17.93 -11.47
CA GLU A 418 -7.30 -16.98 -11.25
C GLU A 418 -7.50 -15.62 -11.93
N VAL A 419 -8.49 -15.47 -12.82
CA VAL A 419 -8.83 -14.18 -13.46
C VAL A 419 -9.65 -13.33 -12.49
N PRO A 420 -9.13 -12.20 -11.98
CA PRO A 420 -9.85 -11.43 -10.98
C PRO A 420 -10.98 -10.64 -11.63
N THR A 421 -12.22 -11.00 -11.30
CA THR A 421 -13.44 -10.45 -11.87
C THR A 421 -14.46 -10.15 -10.75
N PRO A 422 -15.10 -8.97 -10.72
CA PRO A 422 -16.13 -8.65 -9.73
C PRO A 422 -17.51 -9.23 -10.11
N PHE A 423 -17.56 -10.18 -11.06
CA PHE A 423 -18.79 -10.67 -11.66
C PHE A 423 -18.88 -12.19 -11.56
N GLY A 424 -20.02 -12.68 -11.04
CA GLY A 424 -20.34 -14.11 -11.02
C GLY A 424 -20.66 -14.70 -12.40
N GLU A 425 -21.05 -15.97 -12.41
CA GLU A 425 -21.32 -16.73 -13.64
C GLU A 425 -22.52 -16.20 -14.43
N SER A 426 -23.52 -15.63 -13.76
CA SER A 426 -24.70 -14.99 -14.39
C SER A 426 -24.35 -13.83 -15.32
N VAL A 427 -23.15 -13.24 -15.20
CA VAL A 427 -22.60 -12.25 -16.13
C VAL A 427 -21.51 -12.87 -17.01
N SER A 428 -20.63 -13.69 -16.42
CA SER A 428 -19.48 -14.25 -17.14
C SER A 428 -19.88 -15.24 -18.26
N THR A 429 -20.87 -16.09 -18.02
CA THR A 429 -21.40 -17.05 -19.00
C THR A 429 -22.06 -16.38 -20.22
N PRO A 430 -23.03 -15.45 -20.07
CA PRO A 430 -23.58 -14.74 -21.23
C PRO A 430 -22.56 -13.78 -21.90
N ALA A 431 -21.57 -13.26 -21.17
CA ALA A 431 -20.47 -12.51 -21.79
C ALA A 431 -19.59 -13.41 -22.68
N TYR A 432 -19.25 -14.62 -22.21
CA TYR A 432 -18.54 -15.62 -23.02
C TYR A 432 -19.37 -16.02 -24.25
N GLY A 433 -20.66 -16.31 -24.05
CA GLY A 433 -21.62 -16.63 -25.12
C GLY A 433 -21.79 -15.53 -26.17
N TRP A 434 -21.63 -14.24 -25.80
CA TRP A 434 -21.57 -13.14 -26.75
C TRP A 434 -20.36 -13.26 -27.70
N TYR A 435 -19.18 -13.60 -27.18
CA TYR A 435 -17.94 -13.61 -27.97
C TYR A 435 -17.70 -14.90 -28.76
N LEU A 436 -18.42 -15.98 -28.47
CA LEU A 436 -18.36 -17.24 -29.24
C LEU A 436 -18.78 -17.09 -30.72
N LYS A 437 -19.86 -16.34 -31.00
CA LYS A 437 -20.40 -16.10 -32.35
C LYS A 437 -19.95 -14.73 -32.86
N ARG A 438 -19.18 -14.69 -33.96
CA ARG A 438 -18.57 -13.45 -34.48
C ARG A 438 -19.53 -12.50 -35.22
N ARG A 439 -20.72 -12.98 -35.58
CA ARG A 439 -21.89 -12.22 -36.06
C ARG A 439 -23.15 -12.70 -35.34
N TRP A 440 -24.06 -11.77 -35.11
CA TRP A 440 -25.51 -11.93 -35.25
C TRP A 440 -25.90 -10.97 -36.38
#